data_AF-A0A1R1XRI1-F1
#
_entry.id   AF-A0A1R1XRI1-F1
#
_cell.length_a   1.000
_cell.length_b   1.000
_cell.length_c   1.000
_cell.angle_alpha   90.00
_cell.angle_beta   90.00
_cell.angle_gamma   90.00
#
_symmetry.space_group_name_H-M   'P 1'
#
loop_
_entity.id
_entity.type
_entity.pdbx_description
1 polymer ?
#
loop_
_entity_poly.entity_id
_entity_poly.type
_entity_poly.pdbx_seq_one_letter_code
_entity_poly.pdbx_strand_id
1 'polypeptide(L)'
;MISKRFINTNSLKLFSEKEMTRVSLSQLYTLGRYLLKKKDGSDYKVFEIPTKFLYKELPIRFSQCIKGMHIGITPYAVHKLPSFRKFMLHYNNDFEKIINLPPPQNEPTDKAFMDVLRKINSFHYSNLSQINQGLRELSQAIANNDPEIVPSYLLPSGKPNMLTAASPAIQDSGDLKWLNTQKSLIQYDIKPNNVATFMNNNPTFQYAEARTNKFFDWFYSMCLGSQLLIQDHISVRDHSKSYVQKISPLNIVHNAVNDARRIASKHYK
;
A
#
# COMPACT_ATOMS: atom_id res chain seq x y z
N MET A 1 8.91 -26.64 6.63
CA MET A 1 7.44 -26.75 6.81
C MET A 1 6.84 -25.37 6.97
N ILE A 2 6.32 -24.78 5.89
CA ILE A 2 5.58 -23.51 5.97
C ILE A 2 4.19 -23.87 6.48
N SER A 3 3.93 -23.62 7.76
CA SER A 3 2.60 -23.75 8.35
C SER A 3 1.61 -22.95 7.50
N LYS A 4 0.58 -23.61 6.96
CA LYS A 4 -0.58 -22.96 6.34
C LYS A 4 -1.32 -22.21 7.45
N ARG A 5 -0.83 -21.02 7.81
CA ARG A 5 -1.59 -20.09 8.65
C ARG A 5 -2.81 -19.65 7.84
N PHE A 6 -3.99 -20.02 8.32
CA PHE A 6 -5.24 -19.54 7.79
C PHE A 6 -5.31 -18.04 8.01
N ILE A 7 -5.19 -17.26 6.94
CA ILE A 7 -5.50 -15.83 6.95
C ILE A 7 -6.93 -15.71 7.47
N ASN A 8 -7.16 -14.89 8.51
CA ASN A 8 -8.51 -14.58 8.95
C ASN A 8 -9.21 -13.71 7.89
N THR A 9 -9.73 -14.37 6.86
CA THR A 9 -10.35 -13.75 5.68
C THR A 9 -11.56 -12.91 6.04
N ASN A 10 -12.30 -13.29 7.09
CA ASN A 10 -13.47 -12.54 7.59
C ASN A 10 -13.07 -11.20 8.19
N SER A 11 -12.06 -11.17 9.07
CA SER A 11 -11.52 -9.92 9.61
C SER A 11 -10.92 -9.06 8.51
N LEU A 12 -10.18 -9.65 7.58
CA LEU A 12 -9.58 -8.92 6.47
C LEU A 12 -10.64 -8.23 5.60
N LYS A 13 -11.72 -8.95 5.27
CA LYS A 13 -12.86 -8.38 4.53
C LYS A 13 -13.47 -7.21 5.30
N LEU A 14 -13.81 -7.41 6.58
CA LEU A 14 -14.42 -6.41 7.44
C LEU A 14 -13.63 -5.10 7.52
N PHE A 15 -12.29 -5.17 7.65
CA PHE A 15 -11.46 -3.96 7.73
C PHE A 15 -11.21 -3.32 6.36
N SER A 16 -11.11 -4.12 5.30
CA SER A 16 -10.84 -3.63 3.94
C SER A 16 -11.99 -2.82 3.34
N GLU A 17 -13.21 -3.00 3.85
CA GLU A 17 -14.42 -2.29 3.42
C GLU A 17 -14.63 -0.96 4.16
N LYS A 18 -13.86 -0.71 5.24
CA LYS A 18 -13.94 0.55 5.98
C LYS A 18 -13.22 1.67 5.23
N GLU A 19 -13.73 2.89 5.38
CA GLU A 19 -13.08 4.08 4.83
C GLU A 19 -11.81 4.41 5.62
N MET A 20 -10.75 4.78 4.91
CA MET A 20 -9.48 5.21 5.50
C MET A 20 -9.55 6.68 5.89
N THR A 21 -9.13 7.01 7.11
CA THR A 21 -9.12 8.40 7.57
C THR A 21 -7.97 9.17 6.93
N ARG A 22 -8.27 10.26 6.22
CA ARG A 22 -7.23 11.13 5.65
C ARG A 22 -6.70 12.09 6.71
N VAL A 23 -5.38 12.16 6.83
CA VAL A 23 -4.69 13.07 7.76
C VAL A 23 -3.76 13.97 6.96
N SER A 24 -3.90 15.29 7.12
CA SER A 24 -3.05 16.28 6.47
C SER A 24 -1.74 16.51 7.24
N LEU A 25 -0.71 16.98 6.54
CA LEU A 25 0.56 17.37 7.17
C LEU A 25 0.38 18.49 8.20
N SER A 26 -0.57 19.41 7.97
CA SER A 26 -0.90 20.48 8.92
C SER A 26 -1.45 19.92 10.24
N GLN A 27 -2.32 18.91 10.16
CA GLN A 27 -2.86 18.22 11.34
C GLN A 27 -1.75 17.50 12.10
N LEU A 28 -0.89 16.73 11.42
CA LEU A 28 0.24 16.04 12.05
C LEU A 28 1.21 17.03 12.72
N TYR A 29 1.57 18.11 12.03
CA TYR A 29 2.45 19.15 12.59
C TYR A 29 1.87 19.80 13.85
N THR A 30 0.58 20.16 13.81
CA THR A 30 -0.10 20.82 14.93
C THR A 30 -0.23 19.87 16.13
N LEU A 31 -0.62 18.62 15.87
CA LEU A 31 -0.74 17.58 16.88
C LEU A 31 0.60 17.27 17.53
N GLY A 32 1.66 17.01 16.75
CA GLY A 32 3.00 16.74 17.27
C GLY A 32 3.50 17.86 18.18
N ARG A 33 3.34 19.12 17.77
CA ARG A 33 3.70 20.29 18.60
C ARG A 33 2.89 20.37 19.89
N TYR A 34 1.60 20.06 19.84
CA TYR A 34 0.73 20.05 21.01
C TYR A 34 1.15 18.96 22.02
N LEU A 35 1.42 17.74 21.52
CA LEU A 35 1.85 16.61 22.35
C LEU A 35 3.20 16.89 23.02
N LEU A 36 4.17 17.44 22.29
CA LEU A 36 5.48 17.81 22.85
C LEU A 36 5.38 18.86 23.97
N LYS A 37 4.46 19.81 23.87
CA LYS A 37 4.22 20.82 24.91
C LYS A 37 3.58 20.25 26.18
N LYS A 38 2.86 19.13 26.08
CA LYS A 38 2.12 18.53 27.20
C LYS A 38 2.83 17.32 27.81
N LYS A 39 4.07 17.03 27.40
CA LYS A 39 4.79 15.81 27.77
C LYS A 39 5.13 15.71 29.27
N ASP A 40 5.03 16.80 30.03
CA ASP A 40 5.24 16.80 31.49
C ASP A 40 4.15 16.02 32.26
N GLY A 41 3.07 15.60 31.61
CA GLY A 41 2.03 14.72 32.17
C GLY A 41 2.35 13.23 32.07
N SER A 42 1.41 12.40 32.54
CA SER A 42 1.44 10.94 32.31
C SER A 42 1.46 10.63 30.81
N ASP A 43 2.46 9.89 30.34
CA ASP A 43 2.69 9.55 28.94
C ASP A 43 1.43 8.97 28.28
N TYR A 44 0.79 7.97 28.92
CA TYR A 44 -0.47 7.39 28.44
C TYR A 44 -1.56 8.45 28.21
N LYS A 45 -1.78 9.37 29.16
CA LYS A 45 -2.84 10.39 29.04
C LYS A 45 -2.58 11.40 27.92
N VAL A 46 -1.32 11.73 27.67
CA VAL A 46 -0.94 12.66 26.60
C VAL A 46 -1.18 12.01 25.23
N PHE A 47 -0.86 10.73 25.09
CA PHE A 47 -0.90 10.02 23.81
C PHE A 47 -2.17 9.18 23.57
N GLU A 48 -3.10 9.12 24.52
CA GLU A 48 -4.31 8.29 24.47
C GLU A 48 -5.09 8.43 23.14
N ILE A 49 -5.36 9.67 22.71
CA ILE A 49 -6.13 9.94 21.49
C ILE A 49 -5.37 9.47 20.24
N PRO A 50 -4.11 9.90 19.99
CA PRO A 50 -3.30 9.37 18.89
C PRO A 50 -3.14 7.85 18.88
N THR A 51 -2.92 7.22 20.04
CA THR A 51 -2.78 5.75 20.14
C THR A 51 -4.07 5.05 19.73
N LYS A 52 -5.22 5.50 20.26
CA LYS A 52 -6.54 4.94 19.89
C LYS A 52 -6.88 5.14 18.42
N PHE A 53 -6.47 6.27 17.83
CA PHE A 53 -6.60 6.50 16.39
C PHE A 53 -5.80 5.47 15.60
N LEU A 54 -4.50 5.31 15.89
CA LEU A 54 -3.63 4.35 15.18
C LEU A 54 -4.13 2.91 15.31
N TYR A 55 -4.55 2.51 16.51
CA TYR A 55 -5.09 1.17 16.75
C TYR A 55 -6.29 0.84 15.85
N LYS A 56 -7.16 1.82 15.59
CA LYS A 56 -8.32 1.65 14.69
C LYS A 56 -7.95 1.76 13.22
N GLU A 57 -7.02 2.64 12.87
CA GLU A 57 -6.70 3.03 11.50
C GLU A 57 -5.73 2.06 10.81
N LEU A 58 -4.71 1.55 11.52
CA LEU A 58 -3.70 0.68 10.91
C LEU A 58 -4.25 -0.64 10.35
N PRO A 59 -5.18 -1.35 11.03
CA PRO A 59 -5.80 -2.53 10.45
C PRO A 59 -6.54 -2.27 9.13
N ILE A 60 -7.17 -1.09 9.00
CA ILE A 60 -7.87 -0.68 7.77
C ILE A 60 -6.84 -0.53 6.64
N ARG A 61 -5.75 0.21 6.89
CA ARG A 61 -4.71 0.44 5.88
C ARG A 61 -4.00 -0.83 5.44
N PHE A 62 -3.63 -1.70 6.38
CA PHE A 62 -2.99 -2.98 6.07
C PHE A 62 -3.91 -3.90 5.30
N SER A 63 -5.17 -4.06 5.73
CA SER A 63 -6.14 -4.90 5.01
C SER A 63 -6.44 -4.40 3.60
N GLN A 64 -6.54 -3.09 3.39
CA GLN A 64 -6.69 -2.51 2.05
C GLN A 64 -5.45 -2.73 1.17
N CYS A 65 -4.24 -2.57 1.73
CA CYS A 65 -2.99 -2.87 1.03
C CYS A 65 -2.93 -4.35 0.61
N ILE A 66 -3.24 -5.27 1.53
CA ILE A 66 -3.31 -6.71 1.28
C ILE A 66 -4.34 -7.03 0.19
N LYS A 67 -5.56 -6.49 0.32
CA LYS A 67 -6.63 -6.68 -0.68
C LYS A 67 -6.19 -6.18 -2.06
N GLY A 68 -5.57 -5.01 -2.15
CA GLY A 68 -5.13 -4.45 -3.42
C GLY A 68 -3.99 -5.22 -4.07
N MET A 69 -3.15 -5.95 -3.32
CA MET A 69 -2.15 -6.83 -3.93
C MET A 69 -2.80 -8.07 -4.59
N HIS A 70 -3.92 -8.56 -4.06
CA HIS A 70 -4.65 -9.70 -4.61
C HIS A 70 -5.67 -9.34 -5.70
N ILE A 71 -6.40 -8.24 -5.50
CA ILE A 71 -7.51 -7.76 -6.37
C ILE A 71 -7.07 -6.50 -7.13
N GLY A 72 -5.76 -6.35 -7.32
CA GLY A 72 -5.14 -5.11 -7.78
C GLY A 72 -5.60 -4.65 -9.16
N ILE A 73 -5.44 -3.36 -9.37
CA ILE A 73 -5.69 -2.74 -10.68
C ILE A 73 -4.66 -3.22 -11.71
N THR A 74 -3.46 -3.65 -11.30
CA THR A 74 -2.46 -4.14 -12.25
C THR A 74 -2.94 -5.41 -12.99
N PRO A 75 -2.69 -5.52 -14.30
CA PRO A 75 -3.01 -6.73 -15.07
C PRO A 75 -2.08 -7.92 -14.76
N TYR A 76 -0.95 -7.66 -14.10
CA TYR A 76 0.05 -8.67 -13.76
C TYR A 76 -0.29 -9.36 -12.45
N ALA A 77 0.06 -10.65 -12.33
CA ALA A 77 -0.11 -11.41 -11.10
C ALA A 77 1.00 -11.09 -10.08
N VAL A 78 1.14 -9.82 -9.68
CA VAL A 78 2.22 -9.32 -8.79
C VAL A 78 2.28 -10.05 -7.44
N HIS A 79 1.14 -10.52 -6.93
CA HIS A 79 1.06 -11.33 -5.71
C HIS A 79 1.73 -12.71 -5.82
N LYS A 80 2.08 -13.17 -7.02
CA LYS A 80 2.82 -14.42 -7.21
C LYS A 80 4.34 -14.24 -7.13
N LEU A 81 4.84 -13.02 -7.31
CA LEU A 81 6.26 -12.72 -7.28
C LEU A 81 6.83 -12.99 -5.87
N PRO A 82 7.98 -13.68 -5.73
CA PRO A 82 8.53 -14.08 -4.44
C PRO A 82 8.69 -12.94 -3.44
N SER A 83 9.17 -11.77 -3.87
CA SER A 83 9.39 -10.63 -2.98
C SER A 83 8.08 -10.00 -2.52
N PHE A 84 7.09 -9.88 -3.41
CA PHE A 84 5.76 -9.41 -3.01
C PHE A 84 5.02 -10.41 -2.12
N ARG A 85 5.20 -11.72 -2.32
CA ARG A 85 4.68 -12.74 -1.38
C ARG A 85 5.26 -12.58 0.01
N LYS A 86 6.58 -12.38 0.12
CA LYS A 86 7.25 -12.13 1.41
C LYS A 86 6.71 -10.86 2.06
N PHE A 87 6.63 -9.76 1.31
CA PHE A 87 6.05 -8.50 1.80
C PHE A 87 4.63 -8.71 2.35
N MET A 88 3.79 -9.40 1.59
CA MET A 88 2.41 -9.71 1.96
C MET A 88 2.29 -10.56 3.22
N LEU A 89 3.19 -11.53 3.40
CA LEU A 89 3.26 -12.33 4.61
C LEU A 89 3.59 -11.45 5.84
N HIS A 90 4.50 -10.49 5.72
CA HIS A 90 4.82 -9.56 6.81
C HIS A 90 3.64 -8.66 7.13
N TYR A 91 3.01 -8.05 6.12
CA TYR A 91 1.83 -7.21 6.31
C TYR A 91 0.65 -7.97 6.93
N ASN A 92 0.41 -9.22 6.51
CA ASN A 92 -0.58 -10.09 7.13
C ASN A 92 -0.26 -10.38 8.60
N ASN A 93 1.00 -10.71 8.91
CA ASN A 93 1.42 -10.95 10.29
C ASN A 93 1.27 -9.69 11.16
N ASP A 94 1.52 -8.50 10.62
CA ASP A 94 1.40 -7.24 11.35
C ASP A 94 -0.07 -6.85 11.54
N PHE A 95 -0.92 -7.06 10.53
CA PHE A 95 -2.37 -6.96 10.65
C PHE A 95 -2.91 -7.89 11.74
N GLU A 96 -2.55 -9.18 11.70
CA GLU A 96 -2.99 -10.17 12.70
C GLU A 96 -2.54 -9.82 14.12
N LYS A 97 -1.31 -9.31 14.29
CA LYS A 97 -0.85 -8.85 15.61
C LYS A 97 -1.71 -7.72 16.14
N ILE A 98 -2.03 -6.71 15.31
CA ILE A 98 -2.80 -5.55 15.78
C ILE A 98 -4.23 -5.93 16.14
N ILE A 99 -4.91 -6.73 15.32
CA ILE A 99 -6.32 -7.09 15.59
C ILE A 99 -6.52 -7.99 16.81
N ASN A 100 -5.48 -8.75 17.18
CA ASN A 100 -5.50 -9.65 18.34
C ASN A 100 -5.06 -8.96 19.63
N LEU A 101 -4.57 -7.72 19.56
CA LEU A 101 -4.28 -6.93 20.75
C LEU A 101 -5.56 -6.42 21.40
N PRO A 102 -5.58 -6.24 22.73
CA PRO A 102 -6.64 -5.48 23.38
C PRO A 102 -6.57 -4.00 22.96
N PRO A 103 -7.72 -3.29 22.91
CA PRO A 103 -7.72 -1.85 22.67
C PRO A 103 -6.90 -1.10 23.73
N PRO A 104 -6.13 -0.06 23.35
CA PRO A 104 -5.31 0.72 24.28
C PRO A 104 -6.22 1.62 25.15
N GLN A 105 -6.58 1.12 26.33
CA GLN A 105 -7.48 1.77 27.29
C GLN A 105 -6.80 2.13 28.62
N ASN A 106 -5.61 1.60 28.84
CA ASN A 106 -4.79 1.83 30.03
C ASN A 106 -3.31 1.68 29.67
N GLU A 107 -2.43 2.06 30.59
CA GLU A 107 -0.99 2.06 30.37
C GLU A 107 -0.41 0.68 29.96
N PRO A 108 -0.84 -0.46 30.55
CA PRO A 108 -0.38 -1.78 30.10
C PRO A 108 -0.78 -2.12 28.64
N THR A 109 -2.03 -1.85 28.26
CA THR A 109 -2.54 -2.16 26.91
C THR A 109 -1.95 -1.23 25.85
N ASP A 110 -1.76 0.05 26.19
CA ASP A 110 -1.06 1.00 25.35
C ASP A 110 0.43 0.62 25.16
N LYS A 111 1.13 0.22 26.22
CA LYS A 111 2.51 -0.26 26.13
C LYS A 111 2.63 -1.47 25.19
N ALA A 112 1.74 -2.46 25.33
CA ALA A 112 1.72 -3.62 24.45
C ALA A 112 1.51 -3.25 22.98
N PHE A 113 0.63 -2.28 22.69
CA PHE A 113 0.43 -1.77 21.34
C PHE A 113 1.67 -1.02 20.81
N MET A 114 2.30 -0.19 21.64
CA MET A 114 3.54 0.52 21.27
C MET A 114 4.69 -0.43 20.94
N ASP A 115 4.84 -1.53 21.68
CA ASP A 115 5.87 -2.53 21.39
C ASP A 115 5.65 -3.20 20.02
N VAL A 116 4.38 -3.43 19.64
CA VAL A 116 4.04 -3.90 18.28
C VAL A 116 4.36 -2.83 17.23
N LEU A 117 4.03 -1.55 17.47
CA LEU A 117 4.35 -0.47 16.53
C LEU A 117 5.85 -0.32 16.30
N ARG A 118 6.67 -0.39 17.36
CA ARG A 118 8.14 -0.35 17.26
C ARG A 118 8.67 -1.50 16.43
N LYS A 119 8.13 -2.70 16.64
CA LYS A 119 8.48 -3.87 15.85
C LYS A 119 8.13 -3.68 14.38
N ILE A 120 6.93 -3.22 14.05
CA ILE A 120 6.51 -2.92 12.67
C ILE A 120 7.47 -1.90 12.02
N ASN A 121 7.76 -0.80 12.72
CA ASN A 121 8.64 0.25 12.23
C ASN A 121 10.06 -0.24 11.93
N SER A 122 10.59 -1.18 12.74
CA SER A 122 11.94 -1.73 12.54
C SER A 122 12.11 -2.50 11.22
N PHE A 123 11.03 -3.05 10.66
CA PHE A 123 11.06 -3.79 9.39
C PHE A 123 10.82 -2.90 8.16
N HIS A 124 10.54 -1.60 8.33
CA HIS A 124 10.15 -0.74 7.22
C HIS A 124 11.21 -0.64 6.10
N TYR A 125 12.49 -0.46 6.46
CA TYR A 125 13.56 -0.40 5.46
C TYR A 125 13.70 -1.71 4.68
N SER A 126 13.56 -2.84 5.38
CA SER A 126 13.54 -4.17 4.75
C SER A 126 12.34 -4.32 3.80
N ASN A 127 11.18 -3.79 4.18
CA ASN A 127 9.97 -3.82 3.33
C ASN A 127 10.17 -2.99 2.05
N LEU A 128 10.77 -1.80 2.12
CA LEU A 128 11.11 -1.01 0.92
C LEU A 128 12.09 -1.75 0.00
N SER A 129 13.10 -2.40 0.57
CA SER A 129 14.03 -3.23 -0.21
C SER A 129 13.32 -4.40 -0.89
N GLN A 130 12.36 -5.04 -0.22
CA GLN A 130 11.56 -6.12 -0.80
C GLN A 130 10.67 -5.63 -1.94
N ILE A 131 10.06 -4.46 -1.82
CA ILE A 131 9.25 -3.86 -2.90
C ILE A 131 10.13 -3.61 -4.14
N ASN A 132 11.32 -3.02 -3.95
CA ASN A 132 12.26 -2.79 -5.04
C ASN A 132 12.69 -4.09 -5.72
N GLN A 133 12.94 -5.14 -4.94
CA GLN A 133 13.26 -6.46 -5.50
C GLN A 133 12.05 -7.05 -6.26
N GLY A 134 10.83 -6.89 -5.75
CA GLY A 134 9.60 -7.32 -6.43
C GLY A 134 9.38 -6.61 -7.77
N LEU A 135 9.75 -5.33 -7.89
CA LEU A 135 9.73 -4.63 -9.17
C LEU A 135 10.76 -5.18 -10.17
N ARG A 136 11.95 -5.56 -9.71
CA ARG A 136 12.95 -6.21 -10.58
C ARG A 136 12.45 -7.57 -11.06
N GLU A 137 11.86 -8.36 -10.16
CA GLU A 137 11.24 -9.64 -10.50
C GLU A 137 10.11 -9.46 -11.52
N LEU A 138 9.26 -8.44 -11.35
CA LEU A 138 8.21 -8.11 -12.32
C LEU A 138 8.79 -7.73 -13.69
N SER A 139 9.79 -6.85 -13.71
CA SER A 139 10.45 -6.42 -14.95
C SER A 139 11.07 -7.62 -15.70
N GLN A 140 11.70 -8.54 -14.98
CA GLN A 140 12.25 -9.76 -15.55
C GLN A 140 11.16 -10.71 -16.06
N ALA A 141 10.06 -10.87 -15.31
CA ALA A 141 8.92 -11.70 -15.73
C ALA A 141 8.26 -11.16 -17.01
N ILE A 142 8.14 -9.83 -17.14
CA ILE A 142 7.65 -9.17 -18.36
C ILE A 142 8.61 -9.41 -19.52
N ALA A 143 9.92 -9.22 -19.32
CA ALA A 143 10.92 -9.44 -20.37
C ALA A 143 10.95 -10.90 -20.86
N ASN A 144 10.72 -11.85 -19.95
CA ASN A 144 10.72 -13.28 -20.25
C ASN A 144 9.36 -13.83 -20.72
N ASN A 145 8.31 -13.00 -20.77
CA ASN A 145 6.94 -13.43 -21.09
C ASN A 145 6.45 -14.59 -20.20
N ASP A 146 6.72 -14.50 -18.89
CA ASP A 146 6.35 -15.54 -17.92
C ASP A 146 4.80 -15.69 -17.86
N PRO A 147 4.22 -16.83 -18.26
CA PRO A 147 2.77 -17.01 -18.32
C PRO A 147 2.11 -17.09 -16.94
N GLU A 148 2.87 -17.28 -15.85
CA GLU A 148 2.29 -17.24 -14.50
C GLU A 148 2.02 -15.82 -14.01
N ILE A 149 2.79 -14.86 -14.52
CA ILE A 149 2.81 -13.45 -14.08
C ILE A 149 2.17 -12.53 -15.11
N VAL A 150 2.51 -12.73 -16.39
CA VAL A 150 2.05 -11.94 -17.53
C VAL A 150 0.76 -12.56 -18.06
N PRO A 151 -0.35 -11.81 -18.13
CA PRO A 151 -1.60 -12.35 -18.64
C PRO A 151 -1.46 -12.73 -20.12
N SER A 152 -2.20 -13.76 -20.53
CA SER A 152 -2.09 -14.37 -21.85
C SER A 152 -2.23 -13.39 -23.02
N TYR A 153 -3.04 -12.33 -22.86
CA TYR A 153 -3.25 -11.31 -23.89
C TYR A 153 -2.07 -10.34 -24.07
N LEU A 154 -1.10 -10.31 -23.16
CA LEU A 154 0.15 -9.55 -23.27
C LEU A 154 1.32 -10.40 -23.77
N LEU A 155 1.15 -11.73 -23.87
CA LEU A 155 2.19 -12.62 -24.38
C LEU A 155 2.29 -12.49 -25.91
N PRO A 156 3.46 -12.77 -26.53
CA PRO A 156 3.64 -12.74 -28.00
C PRO A 156 2.68 -13.67 -28.76
N SER A 157 2.30 -14.79 -28.14
CA SER A 157 1.32 -15.75 -28.67
C SER A 157 -0.14 -15.41 -28.30
N GLY A 158 -0.35 -14.33 -27.55
CA GLY A 158 -1.64 -13.87 -27.07
C GLY A 158 -2.46 -13.24 -28.17
N LYS A 159 -3.69 -13.71 -28.38
CA LYS A 159 -4.66 -12.97 -29.19
C LYS A 159 -5.21 -11.82 -28.33
N PRO A 160 -5.15 -10.55 -28.78
CA PRO A 160 -5.83 -9.46 -28.08
C PRO A 160 -7.32 -9.81 -27.97
N ASN A 161 -7.91 -9.64 -26.78
CA ASN A 161 -9.32 -9.94 -26.57
C ASN A 161 -10.19 -8.84 -27.22
N MET A 162 -10.39 -8.95 -28.54
CA MET A 162 -11.12 -7.97 -29.36
C MET A 162 -12.64 -8.05 -29.20
N LEU A 163 -13.18 -9.09 -28.54
CA LEU A 163 -14.61 -9.40 -28.47
C LEU A 163 -15.44 -8.38 -27.66
N THR A 164 -14.79 -7.49 -26.92
CA THR A 164 -15.48 -6.51 -26.06
C THR A 164 -15.10 -5.07 -26.32
N ALA A 165 -14.09 -4.83 -27.16
CA ALA A 165 -13.77 -3.51 -27.64
C ALA A 165 -14.93 -2.99 -28.51
N ALA A 166 -15.39 -3.76 -29.49
CA ALA A 166 -16.32 -3.27 -30.51
C ALA A 166 -17.84 -3.38 -30.22
N SER A 167 -18.30 -3.45 -28.97
CA SER A 167 -19.75 -3.33 -28.71
C SER A 167 -20.12 -1.85 -28.56
N PRO A 168 -21.15 -1.35 -29.27
CA PRO A 168 -21.56 0.05 -29.18
C PRO A 168 -21.91 0.43 -27.73
N ALA A 169 -21.72 1.72 -27.39
CA ALA A 169 -21.99 2.25 -26.06
C ALA A 169 -23.47 2.09 -25.64
N ILE A 170 -24.35 2.03 -26.63
CA ILE A 170 -25.78 1.78 -26.53
C ILE A 170 -26.01 0.40 -27.12
N GLN A 171 -26.57 -0.53 -26.35
CA GLN A 171 -26.94 -1.85 -26.86
C GLN A 171 -28.17 -1.72 -27.77
N ASP A 172 -28.45 -2.71 -28.61
CA ASP A 172 -29.64 -2.70 -29.49
C ASP A 172 -30.98 -2.62 -28.71
N SER A 173 -30.94 -2.87 -27.40
CA SER A 173 -32.06 -2.66 -26.46
C SER A 173 -32.27 -1.19 -26.02
N GLY A 174 -31.39 -0.27 -26.40
CA GLY A 174 -31.39 1.13 -25.96
C GLY A 174 -30.68 1.40 -24.62
N ASP A 175 -30.19 0.35 -23.95
CA ASP A 175 -29.53 0.50 -22.65
C ASP A 175 -28.07 0.95 -22.76
N LEU A 176 -27.65 1.84 -21.86
CA LEU A 176 -26.27 2.27 -21.73
C LEU A 176 -25.43 1.21 -21.01
N LYS A 177 -24.36 0.73 -21.68
CA LYS A 177 -23.53 -0.39 -21.23
C LYS A 177 -22.94 -0.20 -19.83
N TRP A 178 -22.58 1.02 -19.43
CA TRP A 178 -22.00 1.29 -18.11
C TRP A 178 -22.99 1.13 -16.95
N LEU A 179 -24.30 1.36 -17.18
CA LEU A 179 -25.34 1.18 -16.16
C LEU A 179 -25.59 -0.30 -15.86
N ASN A 180 -25.51 -1.18 -16.87
CA ASN A 180 -25.64 -2.63 -16.68
C ASN A 180 -24.37 -3.25 -16.05
N THR A 181 -23.20 -2.70 -16.34
CA THR A 181 -21.93 -3.14 -15.73
C THR A 181 -21.87 -2.84 -14.23
N GLN A 182 -22.60 -1.82 -13.75
CA GLN A 182 -22.75 -1.56 -12.31
C GLN A 182 -23.67 -2.58 -11.61
N LYS A 183 -24.68 -3.11 -12.31
CA LYS A 183 -25.62 -4.11 -11.75
C LYS A 183 -25.02 -5.50 -11.62
N SER A 184 -24.03 -5.87 -12.43
CA SER A 184 -23.36 -7.18 -12.38
C SER A 184 -22.25 -7.29 -11.31
N LEU A 185 -22.02 -6.24 -10.51
CA LEU A 185 -21.08 -6.27 -9.38
C LEU A 185 -21.57 -7.07 -8.17
N ILE A 186 -22.78 -7.64 -8.24
CA ILE A 186 -23.36 -8.50 -7.20
C ILE A 186 -23.25 -9.98 -7.60
N GLN A 187 -22.04 -10.48 -7.79
CA GLN A 187 -21.75 -11.90 -7.62
C GLN A 187 -20.24 -12.10 -7.50
N TYR A 188 -19.79 -12.38 -6.28
CA TYR A 188 -18.42 -12.75 -5.99
C TYR A 188 -18.12 -14.11 -6.64
N ASP A 189 -17.42 -14.09 -7.77
CA ASP A 189 -16.47 -15.12 -8.14
C ASP A 189 -15.45 -14.56 -9.13
N ILE A 190 -14.17 -14.82 -8.84
CA ILE A 190 -13.02 -14.29 -9.56
C ILE A 190 -12.98 -14.97 -10.95
N LYS A 191 -13.59 -14.33 -11.95
CA LYS A 191 -13.24 -14.52 -13.36
C LYS A 191 -12.52 -13.27 -13.84
N PRO A 192 -11.25 -13.34 -14.28
CA PRO A 192 -10.51 -12.19 -14.77
C PRO A 192 -10.97 -11.82 -16.19
N ASN A 193 -12.24 -11.47 -16.35
CA ASN A 193 -12.71 -10.81 -17.56
C ASN A 193 -12.42 -9.31 -17.42
N ASN A 194 -11.12 -8.96 -17.41
CA ASN A 194 -10.69 -7.57 -17.52
C ASN A 194 -10.86 -7.13 -18.97
N VAL A 195 -11.95 -6.40 -19.21
CA VAL A 195 -12.34 -5.84 -20.50
C VAL A 195 -11.42 -4.64 -20.81
N ALA A 196 -10.63 -4.71 -21.88
CA ALA A 196 -9.87 -3.59 -22.39
C ALA A 196 -10.81 -2.60 -23.11
N THR A 197 -10.65 -1.29 -22.88
CA THR A 197 -11.38 -0.24 -23.62
C THR A 197 -10.42 0.64 -24.44
N PHE A 198 -10.94 1.13 -25.57
CA PHE A 198 -10.24 1.76 -26.69
C PHE A 198 -9.34 2.96 -26.36
N MET A 199 -8.11 2.92 -26.86
CA MET A 199 -7.56 3.75 -27.95
C MET A 199 -6.14 3.23 -28.25
N ASN A 200 -5.74 3.22 -29.52
CA ASN A 200 -4.40 2.94 -30.07
C ASN A 200 -4.13 1.52 -30.60
N ASN A 201 -3.37 1.41 -31.70
CA ASN A 201 -3.09 0.16 -32.44
C ASN A 201 -2.08 -0.78 -31.75
N ASN A 202 -1.77 -0.52 -30.47
CA ASN A 202 -1.11 -1.44 -29.54
C ASN A 202 -1.67 -1.22 -28.10
N PRO A 203 -3.01 -1.32 -27.94
CA PRO A 203 -3.73 -0.77 -26.80
C PRO A 203 -3.48 -1.56 -25.52
N THR A 204 -3.04 -2.80 -25.66
CA THR A 204 -2.91 -3.77 -24.58
C THR A 204 -1.74 -3.46 -23.66
N PHE A 205 -0.59 -3.09 -24.24
CA PHE A 205 0.62 -2.77 -23.47
C PHE A 205 0.51 -1.40 -22.77
N GLN A 206 0.09 -0.35 -23.48
CA GLN A 206 -0.10 0.99 -22.90
C GLN A 206 -1.16 1.00 -21.78
N TYR A 207 -2.25 0.25 -21.96
CA TYR A 207 -3.26 0.06 -20.92
C TYR A 207 -2.69 -0.68 -19.71
N ALA A 208 -1.92 -1.74 -19.95
CA ALA A 208 -1.29 -2.52 -18.90
C ALA A 208 -0.28 -1.71 -18.09
N GLU A 209 0.53 -0.90 -18.77
CA GLU A 209 1.46 0.05 -18.19
C GLU A 209 0.73 1.10 -17.35
N ALA A 210 -0.29 1.77 -17.90
CA ALA A 210 -1.07 2.77 -17.17
C ALA A 210 -1.74 2.21 -15.91
N ARG A 211 -2.30 1.00 -15.97
CA ARG A 211 -2.88 0.31 -14.80
C ARG A 211 -1.83 -0.11 -13.78
N THR A 212 -0.65 -0.50 -14.24
CA THR A 212 0.48 -0.85 -13.37
C THR A 212 1.04 0.37 -12.66
N ASN A 213 1.19 1.49 -13.36
CA ASN A 213 1.59 2.77 -12.77
C ASN A 213 0.58 3.22 -11.72
N LYS A 214 -0.73 3.27 -12.05
CA LYS A 214 -1.79 3.61 -11.08
C LYS A 214 -1.77 2.69 -9.85
N PHE A 215 -1.55 1.40 -10.06
CA PHE A 215 -1.45 0.44 -8.97
C PHE A 215 -0.26 0.75 -8.06
N PHE A 216 0.93 0.96 -8.63
CA PHE A 216 2.12 1.25 -7.83
C PHE A 216 2.07 2.64 -7.18
N ASP A 217 1.52 3.66 -7.84
CA ASP A 217 1.27 4.98 -7.24
C ASP A 217 0.40 4.85 -5.99
N TRP A 218 -0.70 4.11 -6.10
CA TRP A 218 -1.58 3.81 -4.97
C TRP A 218 -0.87 2.99 -3.89
N PHE A 219 -0.19 1.91 -4.28
CA PHE A 219 0.48 0.98 -3.36
C PHE A 219 1.57 1.68 -2.54
N TYR A 220 2.43 2.46 -3.21
CA TYR A 220 3.46 3.27 -2.55
C TYR A 220 2.84 4.33 -1.65
N SER A 221 1.80 5.02 -2.10
CA SER A 221 1.08 6.01 -1.28
C SER A 221 0.48 5.38 -0.02
N MET A 222 -0.09 4.18 -0.11
CA MET A 222 -0.62 3.44 1.03
C MET A 222 0.46 3.02 2.02
N CYS A 223 1.59 2.50 1.51
CA CYS A 223 2.72 2.09 2.34
C CYS A 223 3.35 3.30 3.04
N LEU A 224 3.63 4.37 2.30
CA LEU A 224 4.21 5.60 2.82
C LEU A 224 3.27 6.28 3.83
N GLY A 225 1.98 6.35 3.53
CA GLY A 225 0.99 6.96 4.41
C GLY A 225 0.86 6.22 5.74
N SER A 226 0.84 4.88 5.71
CA SER A 226 0.81 4.07 6.93
C SER A 226 2.09 4.25 7.76
N GLN A 227 3.24 4.24 7.08
CA GLN A 227 4.53 4.44 7.71
C GLN A 227 4.67 5.82 8.35
N LEU A 228 4.21 6.87 7.67
CA LEU A 228 4.24 8.24 8.16
C LEU A 228 3.51 8.36 9.51
N LEU A 229 2.32 7.75 9.64
CA LEU A 229 1.56 7.78 10.88
C LEU A 229 2.27 7.04 12.02
N ILE A 230 2.88 5.89 11.74
CA ILE A 230 3.64 5.10 12.73
C ILE A 230 4.89 5.89 13.17
N GLN A 231 5.65 6.43 12.22
CA GLN A 231 6.88 7.15 12.52
C GLN A 231 6.63 8.46 13.23
N ASP A 232 5.59 9.21 12.87
CA ASP A 232 5.25 10.45 13.57
C ASP A 232 4.91 10.17 15.03
N HIS A 233 4.09 9.15 15.30
CA HIS A 233 3.74 8.76 16.66
C HIS A 233 4.95 8.30 17.47
N ILE A 234 5.79 7.41 16.92
CA ILE A 234 7.02 6.94 17.59
C ILE A 234 7.99 8.11 17.82
N SER A 235 8.19 8.97 16.83
CA SER A 235 9.14 10.09 16.92
C SER A 235 8.74 11.09 18.00
N VAL A 236 7.46 11.46 18.07
CA VAL A 236 6.97 12.41 19.07
C VAL A 236 7.05 11.80 20.46
N ARG A 237 6.66 10.52 20.59
CA ARG A 237 6.55 9.84 21.88
C ARG A 237 7.91 9.42 22.44
N ASP A 238 8.69 8.67 21.67
CA ASP A 238 9.95 8.06 22.13
C ASP A 238 11.13 9.05 22.01
N HIS A 239 11.17 9.88 20.96
CA HIS A 239 12.33 10.75 20.67
C HIS A 239 12.08 12.24 20.99
N SER A 240 10.90 12.59 21.52
CA SER A 240 10.53 13.98 21.81
C SER A 240 10.71 14.92 20.60
N LYS A 241 10.50 14.39 19.39
CA LYS A 241 10.71 15.14 18.15
C LYS A 241 9.54 14.94 17.19
N SER A 242 9.01 16.03 16.66
CA SER A 242 8.00 15.96 15.60
C SER A 242 8.62 15.42 14.32
N TYR A 243 8.04 14.37 13.73
CA TYR A 243 8.51 13.85 12.45
C TYR A 243 8.13 14.82 11.32
N VAL A 244 6.91 15.35 11.37
CA VAL A 244 6.49 16.46 10.51
C VAL A 244 7.03 17.78 11.09
N GLN A 245 7.89 18.46 10.35
CA GLN A 245 8.55 19.70 10.78
C GLN A 245 8.66 20.69 9.61
N LYS A 246 8.89 21.96 9.94
CA LYS A 246 9.25 22.96 8.93
C LYS A 246 10.64 22.63 8.40
N ILE A 247 10.78 22.60 7.08
CA ILE A 247 12.04 22.33 6.39
C ILE A 247 12.43 23.55 5.56
N SER A 248 13.74 23.80 5.44
CA SER A 248 14.29 24.73 4.46
C SER A 248 14.59 23.96 3.18
N PRO A 249 13.91 24.25 2.05
CA PRO A 249 14.18 23.59 0.78
C PRO A 249 15.64 23.71 0.36
N LEU A 250 16.26 24.88 0.62
CA LEU A 250 17.66 25.14 0.30
C LEU A 250 18.60 24.17 1.03
N ASN A 251 18.36 23.92 2.33
CA ASN A 251 19.18 22.99 3.11
C ASN A 251 19.03 21.55 2.59
N ILE A 252 17.80 21.15 2.22
CA ILE A 252 17.55 19.82 1.65
C ILE A 252 18.29 19.65 0.32
N VAL A 253 18.25 20.66 -0.55
CA VAL A 253 18.96 20.66 -1.83
C VAL A 253 20.47 20.58 -1.62
N HIS A 254 21.04 21.37 -0.71
CA HIS A 254 22.47 21.32 -0.42
C HIS A 254 22.90 19.93 0.09
N ASN A 255 22.14 19.34 1.01
CA ASN A 255 22.43 18.00 1.51
C ASN A 255 22.38 16.96 0.37
N ALA A 256 21.34 17.02 -0.47
CA ALA A 256 21.19 16.10 -1.61
C ALA A 256 22.33 16.24 -2.63
N VAL A 257 22.75 17.47 -2.96
CA VAL A 257 23.87 17.73 -3.87
C VAL A 257 25.18 17.21 -3.28
N ASN A 258 25.42 17.43 -1.99
CA ASN A 258 26.63 16.94 -1.31
C ASN A 258 26.68 15.41 -1.30
N ASP A 259 25.57 14.73 -1.02
CA ASP A 259 25.49 13.28 -1.10
C ASP A 259 25.70 12.76 -2.52
N ALA A 260 25.09 13.38 -3.53
CA ALA A 260 25.28 13.01 -4.92
C ALA A 260 26.74 13.16 -5.36
N ARG A 261 27.39 14.29 -5.02
CA ARG A 261 28.82 14.54 -5.29
C ARG A 261 29.71 13.50 -4.60
N ARG A 262 29.41 13.18 -3.33
CA ARG A 262 30.15 12.17 -2.57
C ARG A 262 30.09 10.81 -3.25
N ILE A 263 28.92 10.37 -3.70
CA ILE A 263 28.78 9.09 -4.43
C ILE A 263 29.47 9.16 -5.80
N ALA A 264 29.25 10.23 -6.57
CA ALA A 264 29.88 10.39 -7.88
C ALA A 264 31.42 10.35 -7.79
N SER A 265 32.01 11.05 -6.82
CA SER A 265 33.46 11.06 -6.59
C SER A 265 34.06 9.70 -6.21
N LYS A 266 33.23 8.73 -5.79
CA LYS A 266 33.69 7.36 -5.51
C LYS A 266 33.70 6.49 -6.76
N HIS A 267 32.82 6.75 -7.72
CA HIS A 267 32.64 5.92 -8.92
C HIS A 267 33.36 6.45 -10.16
N TYR A 268 33.62 7.76 -10.23
CA TYR A 268 34.14 8.43 -11.42
C TYR A 268 35.48 9.16 -11.15
N LYS A 269 36.31 8.62 -10.26
CA LYS A 269 37.70 9.05 -10.09
C LYS A 269 38.60 8.44 -11.15
#